data_AF-D3PDV8-F1
#
_entry.id   AF-D3PDV8-F1
#
_cell.length_a   1.000
_cell.length_b   1.000
_cell.length_c   1.000
_cell.angle_alpha   90.00
_cell.angle_beta   90.00
_cell.angle_gamma   90.00
#
_symmetry.space_group_name_H-M   'P 1'
#
loop_
_entity.id
_entity.type
_entity.pdbx_description
1 polymer ?
#
loop_
_entity_poly.entity_id
_entity_poly.type
_entity_poly.pdbx_seq_one_letter_code
_entity_poly.pdbx_strand_id
1 'polypeptide(L)'
;MKKGFTLIELLVAFTISIFVIITVYSLVSSIVEIKDSSSKKIEELKEKIGIQKIINLDITALTNTKFEKNEGFETNSISFYSMNSLFFNSGVKVKITYLFEDNNLYRIEENEKLGYKEQFVLLQNVEEFKVLSFDGNDYTENFDKAYVLKFIIKTKNHNYEITAGNMLYE
;
A
#
# COMPACT_ATOMS: atom_id res chain seq x y z
N MET A 1 13.78 -56.01 44.85
CA MET A 1 14.38 -54.82 45.50
C MET A 1 13.64 -53.57 45.01
N LYS A 2 12.86 -52.91 45.86
CA LYS A 2 12.24 -51.62 45.52
C LYS A 2 13.27 -50.52 45.83
N LYS A 3 13.94 -49.99 44.81
CA LYS A 3 14.78 -48.79 44.97
C LYS A 3 13.83 -47.59 45.10
N GLY A 4 13.76 -47.00 46.30
CA GLY A 4 13.06 -45.73 46.51
C GLY A 4 13.88 -44.60 45.90
N PHE A 5 13.20 -43.64 45.26
CA PHE A 5 13.82 -42.43 44.73
C PHE A 5 14.51 -41.66 45.86
N THR A 6 15.76 -41.26 45.64
CA THR A 6 16.48 -40.39 46.59
C THR A 6 15.98 -38.95 46.46
N LEU A 7 16.02 -38.19 47.56
CA LEU A 7 15.58 -36.78 47.59
C LEU A 7 16.31 -35.91 46.54
N ILE A 8 17.56 -36.26 46.24
CA ILE A 8 18.40 -35.61 45.23
C ILE A 8 17.89 -35.89 43.81
N GLU A 9 17.53 -37.14 43.49
CA GLU A 9 16.95 -37.48 42.18
C GLU A 9 15.61 -36.75 41.95
N LEU A 10 14.81 -36.56 43.00
CA LEU A 10 13.58 -35.77 42.92
C LEU A 10 13.86 -34.30 42.62
N LEU A 11 14.89 -33.71 43.24
CA LEU A 11 15.26 -32.30 43.06
C LEU A 11 15.87 -32.05 41.67
N VAL A 12 16.69 -32.99 41.19
CA VAL A 12 17.22 -32.98 39.81
C VAL A 12 16.08 -33.11 38.80
N ALA A 13 15.15 -34.06 39.00
CA ALA A 13 13.99 -34.21 38.13
C ALA A 13 13.12 -32.94 38.10
N PHE A 14 12.86 -32.33 39.26
CA PHE A 14 12.10 -31.09 39.38
C PHE A 14 12.75 -29.92 38.64
N THR A 15 14.07 -29.78 38.77
CA THR A 15 14.83 -28.72 38.09
C THR A 15 14.78 -28.89 36.57
N ILE A 16 14.94 -30.12 36.08
CA ILE A 16 14.82 -30.45 34.65
C ILE A 16 13.40 -30.13 34.16
N SER A 17 12.37 -30.49 34.92
CA SER A 17 10.97 -30.20 34.57
C SER A 17 10.70 -28.70 34.44
N ILE A 18 11.20 -27.88 35.36
CA ILE A 18 11.07 -26.41 35.27
C ILE A 18 11.76 -25.89 34.01
N PHE A 19 12.96 -26.36 33.72
CA PHE A 19 13.72 -25.92 32.55
C PHE A 19 13.01 -26.25 31.24
N VAL A 20 12.41 -27.44 31.16
CA VAL A 20 11.59 -27.87 30.02
C VAL A 20 10.36 -26.96 29.88
N ILE A 21 9.65 -26.65 30.96
CA ILE A 21 8.47 -25.76 30.94
C ILE A 21 8.85 -24.36 30.43
N ILE A 22 9.95 -23.78 30.93
CA ILE A 22 10.43 -22.47 30.49
C ILE A 22 10.78 -22.49 28.99
N THR A 23 11.46 -23.55 28.54
CA THR A 23 11.85 -23.70 27.13
C THR A 23 10.62 -23.82 26.23
N VAL A 24 9.64 -24.64 26.60
CA VAL A 24 8.39 -24.80 25.84
C VAL A 24 7.62 -23.49 25.79
N TYR A 25 7.52 -22.78 26.92
CA TYR A 25 6.82 -21.49 26.97
C TYR A 25 7.48 -20.43 26.07
N SER A 26 8.82 -20.38 26.07
CA SER A 26 9.59 -19.48 25.20
C SER A 26 9.36 -19.77 23.72
N LEU A 27 9.36 -21.06 23.33
CA LEU A 27 9.09 -21.48 21.95
C LEU A 27 7.65 -21.14 21.53
N VAL A 28 6.66 -21.39 22.38
CA VAL A 28 5.26 -21.06 22.10
C VAL A 28 5.07 -19.55 21.93
N SER A 29 5.66 -18.74 22.83
CA SER A 29 5.59 -17.28 22.77
C SER A 29 6.23 -16.76 21.47
N SER A 30 7.40 -17.30 21.10
CA SER A 30 8.07 -16.95 19.85
C SER A 30 7.22 -17.27 18.62
N ILE A 31 6.54 -18.43 18.59
CA ILE A 31 5.64 -18.82 17.50
C ILE A 31 4.46 -17.85 17.39
N VAL A 32 3.89 -17.43 18.52
CA VAL A 32 2.78 -16.46 18.55
C VAL A 32 3.24 -15.10 18.00
N GLU A 33 4.39 -14.60 18.47
CA GLU A 33 4.96 -13.33 17.99
C GLU A 33 5.28 -13.36 16.49
N ILE A 34 5.83 -14.47 15.99
CA ILE A 34 6.09 -14.66 14.55
C ILE A 34 4.79 -14.66 13.75
N LYS A 35 3.74 -15.33 14.25
CA LYS A 35 2.43 -15.37 13.59
C LYS A 35 1.80 -13.98 13.53
N ASP A 36 1.84 -13.23 14.62
CA ASP A 36 1.26 -11.89 14.70
C ASP A 36 2.02 -10.91 13.80
N SER A 37 3.36 -10.96 13.82
CA SER A 37 4.21 -10.17 12.93
C SER A 37 3.97 -10.51 11.45
N SER A 38 3.86 -11.81 11.13
CA SER A 38 3.56 -12.27 9.77
C SER A 38 2.17 -11.82 9.30
N SER A 39 1.17 -11.85 10.20
CA SER A 39 -0.20 -11.45 9.87
C SER A 39 -0.28 -9.95 9.56
N LYS A 40 0.37 -9.11 10.37
CA LYS A 40 0.50 -7.67 10.09
C LYS A 40 1.16 -7.41 8.75
N LYS A 41 2.26 -8.11 8.47
CA LYS A 41 2.97 -7.98 7.20
C LYS A 41 2.15 -8.40 5.99
N ILE A 42 1.29 -9.40 6.13
CA ILE A 42 0.34 -9.81 5.07
C ILE A 42 -0.68 -8.71 4.80
N GLU A 43 -1.20 -8.05 5.84
CA GLU A 43 -2.15 -6.95 5.70
C GLU A 43 -1.51 -5.75 4.98
N GLU A 44 -0.30 -5.36 5.40
CA GLU A 44 0.50 -4.31 4.74
C GLU A 44 0.76 -4.61 3.26
N LEU A 45 1.09 -5.87 2.93
CA LEU A 45 1.29 -6.30 1.55
C LEU A 45 -0.01 -6.24 0.73
N LYS A 46 -1.15 -6.61 1.31
CA LYS A 46 -2.46 -6.52 0.64
C LYS A 46 -2.82 -5.08 0.32
N GLU A 47 -2.60 -4.16 1.25
CA GLU A 47 -2.80 -2.73 1.05
C GLU A 47 -1.91 -2.21 -0.09
N LYS A 48 -0.60 -2.50 -0.03
CA LYS A 48 0.37 -2.13 -1.09
C LYS A 48 -0.06 -2.64 -2.47
N ILE A 49 -0.41 -3.92 -2.56
CA ILE A 49 -0.84 -4.54 -3.82
C ILE A 49 -2.15 -3.92 -4.31
N GLY A 50 -3.08 -3.62 -3.41
CA GLY A 50 -4.36 -2.97 -3.73
C GLY A 50 -4.16 -1.61 -4.38
N ILE A 51 -3.38 -0.73 -3.73
CA ILE A 51 -3.09 0.61 -4.22
C ILE A 51 -2.35 0.55 -5.56
N GLN A 52 -1.31 -0.28 -5.64
CA GLN A 52 -0.54 -0.46 -6.87
C GLN A 52 -1.43 -0.95 -8.02
N LYS A 53 -2.35 -1.88 -7.76
CA LYS A 53 -3.29 -2.38 -8.77
C LYS A 53 -4.22 -1.28 -9.25
N ILE A 54 -4.79 -0.47 -8.36
CA ILE A 54 -5.69 0.64 -8.72
C ILE A 54 -4.96 1.66 -9.60
N ILE A 55 -3.80 2.14 -9.15
CA ILE A 55 -3.00 3.11 -9.90
C ILE A 55 -2.60 2.55 -11.26
N ASN A 56 -2.12 1.30 -11.33
CA ASN A 56 -1.75 0.69 -12.59
C ASN A 56 -2.93 0.57 -13.55
N LEU A 57 -4.12 0.19 -13.08
CA LEU A 57 -5.31 0.10 -13.92
C LEU A 57 -5.69 1.47 -14.50
N ASP A 58 -5.65 2.51 -13.66
CA ASP A 58 -5.98 3.87 -14.09
C ASP A 58 -5.01 4.41 -15.14
N ILE A 59 -3.70 4.19 -14.92
CA ILE A 59 -2.64 4.69 -15.80
C ILE A 59 -2.55 3.89 -17.09
N THR A 60 -2.70 2.57 -17.02
CA THR A 60 -2.70 1.72 -18.24
C THR A 60 -3.86 2.07 -19.17
N ALA A 61 -4.99 2.48 -18.60
CA ALA A 61 -6.18 2.88 -19.34
C ALA A 61 -6.24 4.40 -19.66
N LEU A 62 -5.12 5.12 -19.57
CA LEU A 62 -5.04 6.54 -19.93
C LEU A 62 -5.57 6.79 -21.34
N THR A 63 -6.41 7.81 -21.48
CA THR A 63 -6.97 8.23 -22.78
C THR A 63 -6.20 9.37 -23.43
N ASN A 64 -5.41 10.11 -22.63
CA ASN A 64 -4.54 11.18 -23.09
C ASN A 64 -3.38 11.35 -22.10
N THR A 65 -2.33 12.04 -22.54
CA THR A 65 -1.14 12.34 -21.75
C THR A 65 -1.22 13.71 -21.07
N LYS A 66 -2.43 14.27 -20.94
CA LYS A 66 -2.64 15.56 -20.29
C LYS A 66 -2.92 15.33 -18.82
N PHE A 67 -2.02 15.83 -17.98
CA PHE A 67 -2.18 15.80 -16.54
C PHE A 67 -2.39 17.23 -16.04
N GLU A 68 -3.37 17.39 -15.16
CA GLU A 68 -3.61 18.63 -14.44
C GLU A 68 -3.03 18.45 -13.04
N LYS A 69 -1.97 19.19 -12.70
CA LYS A 69 -1.39 19.20 -11.36
C LYS A 69 -1.78 20.48 -10.66
N ASN A 70 -2.32 20.36 -9.45
CA ASN A 70 -2.52 21.51 -8.57
C ASN A 70 -1.69 21.29 -7.31
N GLU A 71 -0.79 22.23 -7.02
CA GLU A 71 -0.01 22.27 -5.79
C GLU A 71 -0.36 23.53 -5.01
N GLY A 72 -1.00 23.33 -3.87
CA GLY A 72 -1.20 24.30 -2.80
C GLY A 72 -0.34 23.97 -1.58
N PHE A 73 -0.39 24.83 -0.57
CA PHE A 73 0.40 24.67 0.67
C PHE A 73 0.06 23.37 1.43
N GLU A 74 -1.17 22.86 1.29
CA GLU A 74 -1.68 21.67 2.00
C GLU A 74 -2.39 20.67 1.07
N THR A 75 -2.53 21.01 -0.21
CA THR A 75 -3.26 20.20 -1.19
C THR A 75 -2.37 19.92 -2.39
N ASN A 76 -2.13 18.64 -2.67
CA ASN A 76 -1.46 18.21 -3.89
C ASN A 76 -2.40 17.28 -4.65
N SER A 77 -2.68 17.60 -5.91
CA SER A 77 -3.55 16.77 -6.74
C SER A 77 -2.98 16.57 -8.11
N ILE A 78 -3.19 15.37 -8.66
CA ILE A 78 -3.00 15.09 -10.07
C ILE A 78 -4.28 14.54 -10.67
N SER A 79 -4.70 15.10 -11.80
CA SER A 79 -5.89 14.67 -12.54
C SER A 79 -5.57 14.28 -13.97
N PHE A 80 -6.26 13.26 -14.47
CA PHE A 80 -6.12 12.77 -15.84
C PHE A 80 -7.37 12.01 -16.29
N TYR A 81 -7.48 11.72 -17.58
CA TYR A 81 -8.62 10.96 -18.11
C TYR A 81 -8.25 9.51 -18.38
N SER A 82 -9.05 8.58 -17.86
CA SER A 82 -8.88 7.13 -18.04
C SER A 82 -10.16 6.49 -18.57
N MET A 83 -10.02 5.33 -19.22
CA MET A 83 -11.15 4.42 -19.53
C MET A 83 -11.48 3.51 -18.34
N ASN A 84 -10.69 3.50 -17.27
CA ASN A 84 -10.94 2.65 -16.12
C ASN A 84 -11.90 3.30 -15.12
N SER A 85 -13.19 3.02 -15.26
CA SER A 85 -14.18 3.35 -14.23
C SER A 85 -14.31 2.18 -13.24
N LEU A 86 -13.99 2.43 -11.97
CA LEU A 86 -14.17 1.43 -10.93
C LEU A 86 -15.65 1.26 -10.55
N PHE A 87 -16.43 2.34 -10.63
CA PHE A 87 -17.85 2.31 -10.27
C PHE A 87 -18.71 1.63 -11.33
N PHE A 88 -18.52 1.97 -12.60
CA PHE A 88 -19.25 1.32 -13.69
C PHE A 88 -18.67 -0.04 -14.05
N ASN A 89 -17.52 -0.43 -13.47
CA ASN A 89 -16.79 -1.67 -13.73
C ASN A 89 -16.68 -1.97 -15.25
N SER A 90 -16.42 -0.93 -16.03
CA SER A 90 -16.44 -0.97 -17.51
C SER A 90 -15.60 0.17 -18.11
N GLY A 91 -15.38 0.09 -19.42
CA GLY A 91 -14.58 1.04 -20.20
C GLY A 91 -15.27 2.39 -20.43
N VAL A 92 -15.54 3.15 -19.38
CA VAL A 92 -16.18 4.48 -19.45
C VAL A 92 -15.15 5.57 -19.24
N LYS A 93 -15.20 6.62 -20.08
CA LYS A 93 -14.30 7.78 -19.90
C LYS A 93 -14.64 8.50 -18.61
N VAL A 94 -13.69 8.52 -17.68
CA VAL A 94 -13.79 9.23 -16.42
C VAL A 94 -12.56 10.10 -16.24
N LYS A 95 -12.74 11.23 -15.57
CA LYS A 95 -11.62 12.00 -15.02
C LYS A 95 -11.32 11.42 -13.64
N ILE A 96 -10.07 11.07 -13.44
CA ILE A 96 -9.55 10.53 -12.19
C ILE A 96 -8.70 11.62 -11.58
N THR A 97 -8.93 11.91 -10.30
CA THR A 97 -8.13 12.84 -9.53
C THR A 97 -7.60 12.14 -8.29
N TYR A 98 -6.29 12.06 -8.17
CA TYR A 98 -5.64 11.72 -6.91
C TYR A 98 -5.45 13.01 -6.14
N LEU A 99 -6.05 13.11 -4.95
CA LEU A 99 -6.02 14.30 -4.10
C LEU A 99 -5.43 13.94 -2.75
N PHE A 100 -4.38 14.66 -2.35
CA PHE A 100 -3.85 14.63 -1.00
C PHE A 100 -4.41 15.82 -0.21
N GLU A 101 -5.15 15.52 0.86
CA GLU A 101 -5.79 16.50 1.75
C GLU A 101 -5.99 15.84 3.13
N ASP A 102 -5.85 16.61 4.22
CA ASP A 102 -6.08 16.14 5.60
C ASP A 102 -5.36 14.82 5.98
N ASN A 103 -4.11 14.66 5.54
CA ASN A 103 -3.30 13.45 5.71
C ASN A 103 -3.91 12.18 5.09
N ASN A 104 -4.78 12.32 4.10
CA ASN A 104 -5.37 11.20 3.37
C ASN A 104 -5.11 11.37 1.87
N LEU A 105 -4.89 10.24 1.20
CA LEU A 105 -4.88 10.18 -0.25
C LEU A 105 -6.25 9.69 -0.72
N TYR A 106 -6.97 10.54 -1.42
CA TYR A 106 -8.24 10.24 -2.05
C TYR A 106 -8.02 9.93 -3.53
N ARG A 107 -8.83 9.02 -4.07
CA ARG A 107 -9.08 8.94 -5.51
C ARG A 107 -10.52 9.34 -5.76
N ILE A 108 -10.68 10.34 -6.62
CA ILE A 108 -11.95 10.88 -7.05
C ILE A 108 -12.16 10.44 -8.49
N GLU A 109 -13.35 9.94 -8.80
CA GLU A 109 -13.78 9.58 -10.14
C GLU A 109 -14.96 10.46 -10.54
N GLU A 110 -14.87 11.12 -11.70
CA GLU A 110 -15.93 12.00 -12.18
C GLU A 110 -16.22 11.80 -13.67
N ASN A 111 -17.50 11.95 -14.03
CA ASN A 111 -17.99 11.99 -15.40
C ASN A 111 -19.08 13.05 -15.51
N GLU A 112 -18.71 14.23 -15.99
CA GLU A 112 -19.60 15.38 -16.13
C GLU A 112 -20.83 15.09 -17.00
N LYS A 113 -20.67 14.29 -18.06
CA LYS A 113 -21.77 13.97 -18.99
C LYS A 113 -22.86 13.13 -18.32
N LEU A 114 -22.48 12.33 -17.33
CA LEU A 114 -23.39 11.49 -16.56
C LEU A 114 -23.79 12.15 -15.23
N GLY A 115 -23.28 13.33 -14.91
CA GLY A 115 -23.49 13.99 -13.62
C GLY A 115 -22.95 13.17 -12.44
N TYR A 116 -21.90 12.39 -12.68
CA TYR A 116 -21.37 11.42 -11.72
C TYR A 116 -20.07 11.93 -11.09
N LYS A 117 -19.97 11.82 -9.76
CA LYS A 117 -18.76 12.07 -9.00
C LYS A 117 -18.75 11.19 -7.75
N GLU A 118 -17.64 10.53 -7.51
CA GLU A 118 -17.44 9.64 -6.36
C GLU A 118 -16.02 9.83 -5.85
N GLN A 119 -15.86 9.68 -4.55
CA GLN A 119 -14.60 9.91 -3.85
C GLN A 119 -14.42 8.81 -2.82
N PHE A 120 -13.26 8.16 -2.89
CA PHE A 120 -12.89 7.14 -1.95
C PHE A 120 -11.50 7.38 -1.39
N VAL A 121 -11.34 7.04 -0.12
CA VAL A 121 -10.06 7.08 0.57
C VAL A 121 -9.23 5.90 0.07
N LEU A 122 -8.12 6.21 -0.59
CA LEU A 122 -7.18 5.21 -1.08
C LEU A 122 -6.18 4.80 0.02
N LEU A 123 -5.71 5.78 0.79
CA LEU A 123 -4.76 5.56 1.88
C LEU A 123 -4.94 6.62 2.96
N GLN A 124 -4.83 6.22 4.23
CA GLN A 124 -4.89 7.10 5.40
C GLN A 124 -3.52 7.34 6.00
N ASN A 125 -3.38 8.41 6.79
CA ASN A 125 -2.14 8.78 7.50
C ASN A 125 -0.95 8.98 6.55
N VAL A 126 -1.22 9.58 5.39
CA VAL A 126 -0.24 10.00 4.40
C VAL A 126 0.44 11.28 4.89
N GLU A 127 1.76 11.26 4.94
CA GLU A 127 2.62 12.39 5.33
C GLU A 127 3.14 13.14 4.10
N GLU A 128 3.36 12.42 2.99
CA GLU A 128 3.87 13.01 1.75
C GLU A 128 3.22 12.32 0.55
N PHE A 129 2.75 13.12 -0.40
CA PHE A 129 2.29 12.67 -1.70
C PHE A 129 2.98 13.46 -2.80
N LYS A 130 3.70 12.76 -3.67
CA LYS A 130 4.39 13.33 -4.82
C LYS A 130 4.18 12.46 -6.04
N VAL A 131 3.92 13.11 -7.17
CA VAL A 131 3.87 12.44 -8.46
C VAL A 131 4.94 13.03 -9.36
N LEU A 132 5.64 12.16 -10.06
CA LEU A 132 6.68 12.50 -11.01
C LEU A 132 6.34 11.85 -12.36
N SER A 133 6.71 12.51 -13.44
CA SER A 133 6.63 12.00 -14.80
C SER A 133 8.02 11.59 -15.29
N PHE A 134 8.10 10.53 -16.08
CA PHE A 134 9.33 10.16 -16.78
C PHE A 134 9.41 10.90 -18.13
N ASP A 135 10.49 11.62 -18.36
CA ASP A 135 10.71 12.40 -19.59
C ASP A 135 11.51 11.64 -20.68
N GLY A 136 11.91 10.39 -20.40
CA GLY A 136 12.78 9.58 -21.24
C GLY A 136 14.17 9.36 -20.65
N ASN A 137 14.64 10.24 -19.76
CA ASN A 137 15.92 10.15 -19.08
C ASN A 137 15.77 10.10 -17.56
N ASP A 138 14.92 10.96 -16.99
CA ASP A 138 14.76 11.10 -15.54
C ASP A 138 13.30 11.36 -15.14
N TYR A 139 13.04 11.25 -13.84
CA TYR A 139 11.76 11.58 -13.22
C TYR A 139 11.71 13.05 -12.82
N THR A 140 10.82 13.80 -13.45
CA THR A 140 10.67 15.25 -13.25
C THR A 140 9.23 15.60 -12.86
N GLU A 141 8.98 16.88 -12.58
CA GLU A 141 7.62 17.40 -12.33
C GLU A 141 6.98 17.99 -13.59
N ASN A 142 7.54 17.71 -14.78
CA ASN A 142 6.99 18.19 -16.05
C ASN A 142 6.09 17.13 -16.71
N PHE A 143 4.79 17.40 -16.80
CA PHE A 143 3.80 16.45 -17.28
C PHE A 143 3.37 16.63 -18.74
N ASP A 144 3.99 17.54 -19.51
CA ASP A 144 3.54 17.90 -20.86
C ASP A 144 3.43 16.69 -21.82
N LYS A 145 4.25 15.65 -21.60
CA LYS A 145 4.24 14.38 -22.37
C LYS A 145 4.61 13.18 -21.50
N ALA A 146 3.91 13.01 -20.38
CA ALA A 146 4.18 11.89 -19.48
C ALA A 146 3.48 10.59 -19.94
N TYR A 147 4.26 9.53 -20.17
CA TYR A 147 3.74 8.18 -20.47
C TYR A 147 3.91 7.22 -19.28
N VAL A 148 4.88 7.51 -18.44
CA VAL A 148 5.18 6.78 -17.21
C VAL A 148 5.15 7.78 -16.07
N LEU A 149 4.41 7.45 -15.03
CA LEU A 149 4.34 8.20 -13.78
C LEU A 149 4.93 7.37 -12.64
N LYS A 150 5.55 8.07 -11.70
CA LYS A 150 5.97 7.54 -10.41
C LYS A 150 5.20 8.27 -9.32
N PHE A 151 4.41 7.51 -8.56
CA PHE A 151 3.74 7.96 -7.36
C PHE A 151 4.63 7.61 -6.17
N ILE A 152 4.99 8.62 -5.40
CA ILE A 152 5.74 8.51 -4.15
C ILE A 152 4.76 8.90 -3.04
N ILE A 153 4.42 7.92 -2.21
CA ILE A 153 3.47 8.09 -1.11
C ILE A 153 4.17 7.65 0.16
N LYS A 154 4.29 8.55 1.14
CA LYS A 154 4.86 8.21 2.45
C LYS A 154 3.76 8.26 3.51
N THR A 155 3.70 7.24 4.33
CA THR A 155 2.92 7.20 5.57
C THR A 155 3.88 7.09 6.74
N LYS A 156 3.38 7.27 7.96
CA LYS A 156 4.17 7.11 9.19
C LYS A 156 4.94 5.78 9.27
N ASN A 157 4.42 4.72 8.65
CA ASN A 157 4.94 3.37 8.77
C ASN A 157 5.59 2.86 7.48
N HIS A 158 5.28 3.44 6.31
CA HIS A 158 5.61 2.86 5.01
C HIS A 158 5.92 3.90 3.95
N ASN A 159 6.83 3.56 3.04
CA ASN A 159 7.11 4.31 1.83
C ASN A 159 6.69 3.48 0.62
N TYR A 160 5.74 4.00 -0.15
CA TYR A 160 5.25 3.40 -1.38
C TYR A 160 5.81 4.16 -2.57
N GLU A 161 6.56 3.45 -3.42
CA GLU A 161 6.97 3.93 -4.72
C GLU A 161 6.31 3.06 -5.78
N ILE A 162 5.39 3.66 -6.53
CA ILE A 162 4.57 2.97 -7.53
C ILE A 162 4.86 3.61 -8.87
N THR A 163 5.48 2.85 -9.76
CA THR A 163 5.71 3.25 -11.15
C THR A 163 4.66 2.60 -12.03
N ALA A 164 3.93 3.42 -12.77
CA ALA A 164 2.85 3.00 -13.65
C ALA A 164 3.02 3.71 -14.98
N GLY A 165 2.80 3.02 -16.09
CA GLY A 165 2.91 3.64 -17.40
C GLY A 165 2.02 2.97 -18.43
N ASN A 166 1.62 3.75 -19.42
CA ASN A 166 0.98 3.23 -20.61
C ASN A 166 2.07 3.06 -21.68
N MET A 167 2.57 1.83 -21.85
CA MET A 167 3.59 1.52 -22.87
C MET A 167 3.01 1.39 -24.29
N LEU A 168 1.75 1.74 -24.51
CA LEU A 168 1.16 1.73 -25.85
C LEU A 168 1.62 2.95 -26.63
N TYR A 169 2.87 2.94 -27.10
CA TYR A 169 3.30 3.67 -28.29
C TYR A 169 4.34 2.85 -29.08
N GLU A 170 3.89 2.37 -30.24
CA GLU A 170 4.62 2.51 -31.50
C GLU A 170 4.32 3.89 -32.09
#